data_AF-A0A9D7MV77-F1
#
_entry.id   AF-A0A9D7MV77-F1
#
_cell.length_a   1.000
_cell.length_b   1.000
_cell.length_c   1.000
_cell.angle_alpha   90.00
_cell.angle_beta   90.00
_cell.angle_gamma   90.00
#
_symmetry.space_group_name_H-M   'P 1'
#
loop_
_entity.id
_entity.type
_entity.pdbx_description
1 polymer ?
#
loop_
_entity_poly.entity_id
_entity_poly.type
_entity_poly.pdbx_seq_one_letter_code
_entity_poly.pdbx_strand_id
1 'polypeptide(L)'
;MALPIITADQRRTQRRGVKIVILGVSGIGKTTQLKSLDTHSTLFIDLEAGDLSVSTWDGDCLRPRTWPEFRDLVVYLAGPNPALPEQSPFSQAHFDHVCSVYGDPASLDKYQTYFCDSITALSRLCFNWAKSQPAAFSDRTGKPDSRGAYGLLGQEMVTALTHLQHARGKNVVFVAILDCKTDDFGRKVFVPQIEGSATALQLPGIVDEVVTLAEIKADDGSSYRAFVTQTINPYSFPAKDRSGRLDLLEPPDLGALIAKCAGTGTPAQHPQTPTLTDSKE
;
A
#
# COMPACT_ATOMS: atom_id res chain seq x y z
N MET A 1 -20.16 31.35 2.21
CA MET A 1 -19.38 30.61 1.18
C MET A 1 -20.34 29.69 0.43
N ALA A 2 -20.25 29.60 -0.89
CA ALA A 2 -21.04 28.65 -1.67
C ALA A 2 -20.56 27.22 -1.40
N LEU A 3 -21.46 26.24 -1.44
CA LEU A 3 -21.12 24.83 -1.30
C LEU A 3 -20.17 24.42 -2.46
N PRO A 4 -18.95 23.92 -2.19
CA PRO A 4 -17.96 23.62 -3.22
C PRO A 4 -18.27 22.29 -3.93
N ILE A 5 -19.34 22.27 -4.73
CA ILE A 5 -19.70 21.08 -5.53
C ILE A 5 -18.75 20.97 -6.73
N ILE A 6 -18.05 19.84 -6.83
CA ILE A 6 -17.25 19.49 -8.01
C ILE A 6 -18.16 18.78 -9.03
N THR A 7 -18.21 19.29 -10.26
CA THR A 7 -19.02 18.70 -11.33
C THR A 7 -18.48 17.34 -11.79
N ALA A 8 -19.31 16.55 -12.48
CA ALA A 8 -18.91 15.25 -13.00
C ALA A 8 -17.70 15.35 -13.94
N ASP A 9 -17.63 16.38 -14.79
CA ASP A 9 -16.53 16.60 -15.73
C ASP A 9 -15.25 17.04 -15.02
N GLN A 10 -15.33 17.98 -14.08
CA GLN A 10 -14.18 18.35 -13.22
C GLN A 10 -13.63 17.14 -12.46
N ARG A 11 -14.50 16.25 -11.97
CA ARG A 11 -14.10 15.00 -11.29
C ARG A 11 -13.46 14.00 -12.27
N ARG A 12 -13.85 13.98 -13.54
CA ARG A 12 -13.28 13.10 -14.57
C ARG A 12 -11.91 13.58 -15.03
N THR A 13 -11.68 14.90 -15.08
CA THR A 13 -10.39 15.48 -15.44
C THR A 13 -9.34 15.38 -14.33
N GLN A 14 -9.76 15.18 -13.08
CA GLN A 14 -8.85 14.93 -11.97
C GLN A 14 -8.18 13.57 -12.12
N ARG A 15 -6.86 13.58 -12.20
CA ARG A 15 -6.05 12.36 -12.19
C ARG A 15 -6.34 11.56 -10.93
N ARG A 16 -6.70 10.29 -11.09
CA ARG A 16 -6.85 9.35 -9.98
C ARG A 16 -5.56 8.57 -9.83
N GLY A 17 -4.99 8.62 -8.64
CA GLY A 17 -3.90 7.72 -8.26
C GLY A 17 -4.48 6.45 -7.65
N VAL A 18 -3.83 5.32 -7.87
CA VAL A 18 -4.23 4.01 -7.32
C VAL A 18 -3.41 3.73 -6.06
N LYS A 19 -4.08 3.31 -4.98
CA LYS A 19 -3.43 2.84 -3.76
C LYS A 19 -3.38 1.32 -3.77
N ILE A 20 -2.19 0.73 -3.78
CA ILE A 20 -1.99 -0.72 -3.95
C ILE A 20 -1.14 -1.25 -2.81
N VAL A 21 -1.48 -2.43 -2.28
CA VAL A 21 -0.51 -3.26 -1.55
C VAL A 21 -0.17 -4.51 -2.36
N ILE A 22 1.13 -4.76 -2.50
CA ILE A 22 1.70 -5.98 -3.08
C ILE A 22 2.14 -6.89 -1.93
N LEU A 23 1.49 -8.04 -1.87
CA LEU A 23 1.77 -9.12 -0.92
C LEU A 23 2.52 -10.24 -1.64
N GLY A 24 3.31 -11.01 -0.90
CA GLY A 24 3.97 -12.19 -1.45
C GLY A 24 5.08 -12.69 -0.55
N VAL A 25 5.44 -13.97 -0.71
CA VAL A 25 6.51 -14.60 0.07
C VAL A 25 7.85 -13.89 -0.16
N SER A 26 8.81 -14.08 0.76
CA SER A 26 10.15 -13.53 0.57
C SER A 26 10.80 -14.08 -0.72
N GLY A 27 11.56 -13.24 -1.42
CA GLY A 27 12.26 -13.63 -2.66
C GLY A 27 11.41 -13.74 -3.94
N ILE A 28 10.08 -13.62 -3.89
CA ILE A 28 9.22 -13.81 -5.08
C ILE A 28 9.37 -12.69 -6.14
N GLY A 29 9.99 -11.56 -5.77
CA GLY A 29 10.20 -10.41 -6.67
C GLY A 29 9.22 -9.25 -6.48
N LYS A 30 8.82 -8.96 -5.23
CA LYS A 30 7.97 -7.80 -4.92
C LYS A 30 8.70 -6.49 -5.22
N THR A 31 9.91 -6.30 -4.69
CA THR A 31 10.74 -5.11 -4.92
C THR A 31 11.10 -4.93 -6.39
N THR A 32 11.30 -6.03 -7.14
CA THR A 32 11.61 -5.95 -8.58
C THR A 32 10.47 -5.37 -9.41
N GLN A 33 9.25 -5.28 -8.87
CA GLN A 33 8.13 -4.58 -9.52
C GLN A 33 8.42 -3.09 -9.73
N LEU A 34 9.30 -2.50 -8.93
CA LEU A 34 9.80 -1.14 -9.14
C LEU A 34 10.37 -0.94 -10.55
N LYS A 35 10.97 -1.98 -11.17
CA LYS A 35 11.54 -1.94 -12.53
C LYS A 35 10.51 -1.82 -13.65
N SER A 36 9.23 -2.08 -13.36
CA SER A 36 8.13 -1.88 -14.32
C SER A 36 7.57 -0.44 -14.31
N LEU A 37 8.07 0.40 -13.40
CA LEU A 37 7.67 1.79 -13.27
C LEU A 37 8.68 2.73 -13.94
N ASP A 38 8.19 3.88 -14.39
CA ASP A 38 9.03 4.96 -14.91
C ASP A 38 9.91 5.54 -13.79
N THR A 39 11.23 5.50 -13.99
CA THR A 39 12.23 5.87 -12.98
C THR A 39 12.25 7.36 -12.69
N HIS A 40 11.92 8.20 -13.68
CA HIS A 40 11.90 9.67 -13.51
C HIS A 40 10.66 10.18 -12.78
N SER A 41 9.58 9.39 -12.76
CA SER A 41 8.33 9.74 -12.10
C SER A 41 7.97 8.82 -10.93
N THR A 42 8.92 8.03 -10.44
CA THR A 42 8.73 7.16 -9.27
C THR A 42 9.71 7.52 -8.17
N LEU A 43 9.19 7.74 -6.96
CA LEU A 43 9.99 7.90 -5.76
C LEU A 43 10.00 6.58 -4.99
N PHE A 44 11.18 6.00 -4.82
CA PHE A 44 11.37 4.80 -4.02
C PHE A 44 11.56 5.18 -2.54
N ILE A 45 10.79 4.56 -1.65
CA ILE A 45 10.88 4.73 -0.20
C ILE A 45 11.33 3.40 0.38
N ASP A 46 12.62 3.33 0.65
CA ASP A 46 13.38 2.13 1.01
C ASP A 46 13.51 2.05 2.53
N LEU A 47 12.64 1.23 3.13
CA LEU A 47 12.53 0.96 4.57
C LEU A 47 13.22 -0.35 4.98
N GLU A 48 13.47 -1.20 4.00
CA GLU A 48 14.21 -2.43 4.10
C GLU A 48 15.54 -2.19 3.38
N ALA A 49 16.69 -2.67 3.85
CA ALA A 49 17.97 -2.44 3.13
C ALA A 49 18.06 -3.32 1.86
N GLY A 50 17.07 -3.23 0.97
CA GLY A 50 16.76 -4.15 -0.14
C GLY A 50 17.50 -3.84 -1.45
N ASP A 51 18.55 -3.02 -1.38
CA ASP A 51 19.31 -2.47 -2.51
C ASP A 51 19.75 -3.52 -3.56
N LEU A 52 19.98 -4.77 -3.14
CA LEU A 52 20.46 -5.82 -4.04
C LEU A 52 19.50 -6.14 -5.19
N SER A 53 18.18 -6.05 -4.97
CA SER A 53 17.19 -6.44 -5.99
C SER A 53 16.96 -5.37 -7.06
N VAL A 54 17.32 -4.12 -6.75
CA VAL A 54 17.11 -2.92 -7.57
C VAL A 54 18.39 -2.10 -7.76
N SER A 55 19.56 -2.72 -7.61
CA SER A 55 20.87 -2.06 -7.73
C SER A 55 21.12 -1.35 -9.07
N THR A 56 20.38 -1.74 -10.11
CA THR A 56 20.44 -1.16 -11.46
C THR A 56 19.32 -0.16 -11.74
N TRP A 57 18.44 0.11 -10.78
CA TRP A 57 17.33 1.04 -10.93
C TRP A 57 17.83 2.46 -10.63
N ASP A 58 17.60 3.39 -11.54
CA ASP A 58 18.22 4.71 -11.58
C ASP A 58 17.30 5.84 -11.10
N GLY A 59 16.19 5.50 -10.43
CA GLY A 59 15.26 6.48 -9.87
C GLY A 59 15.66 6.99 -8.48
N ASP A 60 14.95 8.04 -8.05
CA ASP A 60 15.20 8.69 -6.76
C ASP A 60 14.74 7.82 -5.58
N CYS A 61 15.49 7.89 -4.47
CA CYS A 61 15.27 7.06 -3.29
C CYS A 61 15.34 7.87 -1.98
N LEU A 62 14.41 7.58 -1.06
CA LEU A 62 14.40 8.05 0.33
C LEU A 62 14.49 6.86 1.28
N ARG A 63 15.28 7.01 2.35
CA ARG A 63 15.54 5.95 3.34
C ARG A 63 15.29 6.42 4.77
N PRO A 64 14.03 6.60 5.19
CA PRO A 64 13.76 6.94 6.57
C PRO A 64 14.13 5.75 7.47
N ARG A 65 14.86 6.02 8.54
CA ARG A 65 15.45 5.01 9.45
C ARG A 65 14.68 4.88 10.75
N THR A 66 13.81 5.85 11.05
CA THR A 66 13.05 5.91 12.29
C THR A 66 11.55 6.11 12.01
N TRP A 67 10.70 5.72 12.97
CA TRP A 67 9.26 5.96 12.86
C TRP A 67 8.91 7.46 12.74
N PRO A 68 9.52 8.38 13.51
CA PRO A 68 9.32 9.81 13.31
C PRO A 68 9.67 10.30 11.90
N GLU A 69 10.83 9.91 11.35
CA GLU A 69 11.21 10.30 9.97
C GLU A 69 10.19 9.81 8.94
N PHE A 70 9.67 8.58 9.09
CA PHE A 70 8.61 8.11 8.20
C PHE A 70 7.32 8.90 8.35
N ARG A 71 6.96 9.31 9.58
CA ARG A 71 5.78 10.15 9.85
C ARG A 71 5.90 11.52 9.21
N ASP A 72 7.07 12.14 9.30
CA ASP A 72 7.39 13.41 8.64
C ASP A 72 7.27 13.26 7.12
N LEU A 73 7.83 12.17 6.58
CA LEU A 73 7.71 11.85 5.16
C LEU A 73 6.24 11.70 4.73
N VAL A 74 5.40 11.04 5.52
CA VAL A 74 3.98 10.86 5.19
C VAL A 74 3.24 12.19 5.09
N VAL A 75 3.46 13.14 6.01
CA VAL A 75 2.83 14.47 5.91
C VAL A 75 3.39 15.25 4.72
N TYR A 76 4.68 15.12 4.43
CA TYR A 76 5.30 15.79 3.28
C TYR A 76 4.73 15.28 1.95
N LEU A 77 4.53 13.97 1.83
CA LEU A 77 4.02 13.32 0.61
C LEU A 77 2.53 13.53 0.36
N ALA A 78 1.72 13.63 1.42
CA ALA A 78 0.26 13.68 1.33
C ALA A 78 -0.34 15.05 1.64
N GLY A 79 0.47 15.99 2.15
CA GLY A 79 0.02 17.28 2.65
C GLY A 79 -0.59 17.21 4.05
N PRO A 80 -1.00 18.36 4.62
CA PRO A 80 -1.62 18.44 5.93
C PRO A 80 -3.08 17.97 5.90
N ASN A 81 -3.57 17.51 7.05
CA ASN A 81 -4.99 17.34 7.31
C ASN A 81 -5.52 18.56 8.09
N PRO A 82 -6.31 19.45 7.46
CA PRO A 82 -6.78 20.69 8.10
C PRO A 82 -7.81 20.45 9.20
N ALA A 83 -8.33 19.23 9.34
CA ALA A 83 -9.26 18.88 10.42
C ALA A 83 -8.55 18.51 11.73
N LEU A 84 -7.22 18.36 11.72
CA LEU A 84 -6.46 17.96 12.90
C LEU A 84 -6.00 19.17 13.73
N PRO A 85 -6.02 19.07 15.08
CA PRO A 85 -5.43 20.09 15.95
C PRO A 85 -3.94 20.29 15.66
N GLU A 86 -3.40 21.49 15.93
CA GLU A 86 -2.01 21.86 15.64
C GLU A 86 -0.98 20.86 16.20
N GLN A 87 -1.21 20.34 17.40
CA GLN A 87 -0.28 19.42 18.08
C GLN A 87 -0.39 17.97 17.61
N SER A 88 -1.35 17.65 16.74
CA SER A 88 -1.52 16.29 16.24
C SER A 88 -0.56 16.00 15.09
N PRO A 89 -0.06 14.76 14.96
CA PRO A 89 0.54 14.29 13.72
C PRO A 89 -0.31 14.63 12.51
N PHE A 90 0.34 14.98 11.41
CA PHE A 90 -0.29 15.34 10.13
C PHE A 90 -1.10 16.65 10.12
N SER A 91 -1.04 17.46 11.19
CA SER A 91 -1.64 18.79 11.22
C SER A 91 -0.97 19.77 10.25
N GLN A 92 -1.58 20.96 10.06
CA GLN A 92 -0.96 22.05 9.31
C GLN A 92 0.39 22.46 9.92
N ALA A 93 0.47 22.63 11.24
CA ALA A 93 1.70 23.01 11.92
C ALA A 93 2.81 21.94 11.74
N HIS A 94 2.45 20.66 11.76
CA HIS A 94 3.39 19.57 11.49
C HIS A 94 3.90 19.63 10.03
N PHE A 95 3.02 19.84 9.07
CA PHE A 95 3.42 20.00 7.66
C PHE A 95 4.34 21.20 7.45
N ASP A 96 4.00 22.36 8.00
CA ASP A 96 4.81 23.57 7.88
C ASP A 96 6.21 23.37 8.48
N HIS A 97 6.29 22.68 9.62
CA HIS A 97 7.57 22.30 10.22
C HIS A 97 8.38 21.41 9.26
N VAL A 98 7.77 20.35 8.72
CA VAL A 98 8.47 19.45 7.79
C VAL A 98 8.91 20.18 6.53
N CYS A 99 8.10 21.07 5.95
CA CYS A 99 8.49 21.90 4.81
C CYS A 99 9.67 22.83 5.13
N SER A 100 9.80 23.31 6.37
CA SER A 100 10.97 24.10 6.78
C SER A 100 12.28 23.29 6.79
N VAL A 101 12.18 21.97 6.95
CA VAL A 101 13.33 21.04 7.00
C VAL A 101 13.62 20.42 5.63
N TYR A 102 12.59 19.96 4.92
CA TYR A 102 12.72 19.24 3.63
C TYR A 102 12.65 20.17 2.41
N GLY A 103 12.18 21.40 2.59
CA GLY A 103 12.01 22.37 1.51
C GLY A 103 10.62 22.35 0.87
N ASP A 104 10.56 22.88 -0.34
CA ASP A 104 9.29 23.08 -1.06
C ASP A 104 8.71 21.73 -1.56
N PRO A 105 7.47 21.37 -1.16
CA PRO A 105 6.80 20.17 -1.63
C PRO A 105 6.56 20.14 -3.14
N ALA A 106 6.66 21.27 -3.86
CA ALA A 106 6.64 21.30 -5.33
C ALA A 106 7.73 20.41 -5.96
N SER A 107 8.82 20.12 -5.23
CA SER A 107 9.84 19.13 -5.62
C SER A 107 9.27 17.72 -5.84
N LEU A 108 8.12 17.41 -5.25
CA LEU A 108 7.42 16.13 -5.40
C LEU A 108 6.51 16.06 -6.64
N ASP A 109 6.30 17.17 -7.35
CA ASP A 109 5.36 17.24 -8.47
C ASP A 109 5.77 16.35 -9.64
N LYS A 110 7.08 16.16 -9.83
CA LYS A 110 7.62 15.26 -10.86
C LYS A 110 7.23 13.79 -10.65
N TYR A 111 7.00 13.38 -9.39
CA TYR A 111 6.65 11.99 -9.10
C TYR A 111 5.16 11.73 -9.31
N GLN A 112 4.85 10.62 -9.93
CA GLN A 112 3.50 10.09 -10.10
C GLN A 112 3.24 8.92 -9.16
N THR A 113 4.29 8.22 -8.73
CA THR A 113 4.19 7.02 -7.90
C THR A 113 5.14 7.12 -6.71
N TYR A 114 4.63 6.79 -5.52
CA TYR A 114 5.43 6.54 -4.32
C TYR A 114 5.45 5.03 -4.07
N PHE A 115 6.64 4.41 -4.10
CA PHE A 115 6.81 2.98 -3.91
C PHE A 115 7.46 2.72 -2.54
N CYS A 116 6.69 2.22 -1.58
CA CYS A 116 7.07 2.02 -0.19
C CYS A 116 7.39 0.55 0.09
N ASP A 117 8.68 0.23 0.25
CA ASP A 117 9.19 -1.12 0.47
C ASP A 117 10.01 -1.22 1.77
N SER A 118 9.58 -1.90 2.82
CA SER A 118 8.29 -2.56 3.01
C SER A 118 7.57 -2.03 4.24
N ILE A 119 6.23 -2.13 4.23
CA ILE A 119 5.43 -1.91 5.45
C ILE A 119 5.66 -3.01 6.49
N THR A 120 6.23 -4.16 6.09
CA THR A 120 6.73 -5.18 7.01
C THR A 120 7.89 -4.62 7.85
N ALA A 121 8.92 -4.05 7.21
CA ALA A 121 10.01 -3.38 7.91
C ALA A 121 9.53 -2.17 8.72
N LEU A 122 8.65 -1.37 8.14
CA LEU A 122 8.05 -0.21 8.81
C LEU A 122 7.37 -0.56 10.13
N SER A 123 6.61 -1.65 10.15
CA SER A 123 5.87 -2.06 11.34
C SER A 123 6.80 -2.39 12.51
N ARG A 124 8.01 -2.88 12.23
CA ARG A 124 9.06 -3.12 13.23
C ARG A 124 9.65 -1.81 13.76
N LEU A 125 9.90 -0.84 12.87
CA LEU A 125 10.34 0.52 13.27
C LEU A 125 9.29 1.19 14.16
N CYS A 126 8.02 1.15 13.74
CA CYS A 126 6.91 1.68 14.52
C CYS A 126 6.78 0.98 15.87
N PHE A 127 6.90 -0.35 15.91
CA PHE A 127 6.74 -1.09 17.15
C PHE A 127 7.88 -0.82 18.13
N ASN A 128 9.11 -0.70 17.65
CA ASN A 128 10.26 -0.33 18.48
C ASN A 128 10.12 1.09 19.05
N TRP A 129 9.62 2.04 18.25
CA TRP A 129 9.26 3.37 18.75
C TRP A 129 8.10 3.31 19.76
N ALA A 130 7.06 2.52 19.49
CA ALA A 130 5.87 2.43 20.35
C ALA A 130 6.23 1.92 21.76
N LYS A 131 7.15 0.95 21.87
CA LYS A 131 7.63 0.41 23.16
C LYS A 131 8.31 1.44 24.05
N SER A 132 8.83 2.54 23.49
CA SER A 132 9.47 3.61 24.27
C SER A 132 8.53 4.75 24.64
N GLN A 133 7.28 4.71 24.18
CA GLN A 133 6.30 5.77 24.46
C GLN A 133 5.62 5.58 25.82
N PRO A 134 5.14 6.65 26.47
CA PRO A 134 4.45 6.55 27.75
C PRO A 134 3.27 5.56 27.75
N ALA A 135 2.54 5.46 26.64
CA ALA A 135 1.41 4.54 26.49
C ALA A 135 1.82 3.05 26.54
N ALA A 136 3.10 2.72 26.43
CA ALA A 136 3.64 1.37 26.57
C ALA A 136 4.07 1.05 28.02
N PHE A 137 3.71 1.87 29.00
CA PHE A 137 3.98 1.64 30.42
C PHE A 137 2.69 1.71 31.23
N SER A 138 2.58 0.86 32.25
CA SER A 138 1.42 0.86 33.15
C SER A 138 1.44 2.07 34.09
N ASP A 139 0.40 2.89 34.06
CA ASP A 139 0.24 4.03 35.00
C ASP A 139 0.31 3.62 36.48
N ARG A 140 -0.11 2.40 36.81
CA ARG A 140 -0.13 1.88 38.18
C ARG A 140 1.24 1.39 38.65
N THR A 141 2.05 0.82 37.77
CA THR A 141 3.27 0.08 38.17
C THR A 141 4.56 0.59 37.53
N GLY A 142 4.48 1.45 36.53
CA GLY A 142 5.60 1.92 35.73
C GLY A 142 6.27 0.84 34.87
N LYS A 143 5.79 -0.40 34.89
CA LYS A 143 6.36 -1.52 34.14
C LYS A 143 5.89 -1.50 32.67
N PRO A 144 6.70 -2.04 31.73
CA PRO A 144 6.29 -2.18 30.33
C PRO A 144 4.94 -2.92 30.20
N ASP A 145 4.03 -2.33 29.44
CA ASP A 145 2.75 -2.89 29.04
C ASP A 145 2.74 -3.18 27.54
N SER A 146 2.85 -4.47 27.21
CA SER A 146 2.79 -4.94 25.83
C SER A 146 1.48 -4.59 25.13
N ARG A 147 0.35 -4.55 25.85
CA ARG A 147 -0.96 -4.23 25.25
C ARG A 147 -1.00 -2.78 24.81
N GLY A 148 -0.55 -1.85 25.65
CA GLY A 148 -0.38 -0.45 25.30
C GLY A 148 0.52 -0.23 24.09
N ALA A 149 1.66 -0.93 24.03
CA ALA A 149 2.59 -0.85 22.89
C ALA A 149 1.95 -1.32 21.57
N TYR A 150 1.22 -2.46 21.58
CA TYR A 150 0.51 -2.95 20.40
C TYR A 150 -0.67 -2.05 19.99
N GLY A 151 -1.37 -1.47 20.98
CA GLY A 151 -2.43 -0.51 20.73
C GLY A 151 -1.92 0.73 20.00
N LEU A 152 -0.81 1.30 20.49
CA LEU A 152 -0.18 2.46 19.88
C LEU A 152 0.39 2.14 18.48
N LEU A 153 1.06 0.99 18.32
CA LEU A 153 1.53 0.51 17.02
C LEU A 153 0.39 0.46 15.99
N GLY A 154 -0.75 -0.14 16.36
CA GLY A 154 -1.91 -0.26 15.49
C GLY A 154 -2.46 1.11 15.09
N GLN A 155 -2.64 2.00 16.07
CA GLN A 155 -3.11 3.36 15.83
C GLN A 155 -2.20 4.13 14.88
N GLU A 156 -0.89 4.11 15.13
CA GLU A 156 0.12 4.87 14.40
C GLU A 156 0.27 4.38 12.95
N MET A 157 0.41 3.06 12.75
CA MET A 157 0.50 2.47 11.42
C MET A 157 -0.76 2.72 10.59
N VAL A 158 -1.95 2.49 11.16
CA VAL A 158 -3.22 2.74 10.46
C VAL A 158 -3.36 4.21 10.10
N THR A 159 -3.03 5.13 11.02
CA THR A 159 -3.14 6.56 10.77
C THR A 159 -2.20 6.99 9.64
N ALA A 160 -0.94 6.57 9.67
CA ALA A 160 0.04 6.92 8.64
C ALA A 160 -0.33 6.36 7.25
N LEU A 161 -0.71 5.07 7.17
CA LEU A 161 -1.09 4.45 5.90
C LEU A 161 -2.41 5.04 5.35
N THR A 162 -3.35 5.39 6.22
CA THR A 162 -4.58 6.09 5.84
C THR A 162 -4.28 7.50 5.34
N HIS A 163 -3.36 8.22 5.99
CA HIS A 163 -2.99 9.58 5.58
C HIS A 163 -2.41 9.61 4.16
N LEU A 164 -1.64 8.59 3.76
CA LEU A 164 -1.12 8.46 2.39
C LEU A 164 -2.21 8.29 1.32
N GLN A 165 -3.45 7.96 1.67
CA GLN A 165 -4.58 8.03 0.73
C GLN A 165 -4.84 9.46 0.26
N HIS A 166 -4.48 10.46 1.09
CA HIS A 166 -4.66 11.88 0.78
C HIS A 166 -3.62 12.43 -0.19
N ALA A 167 -2.59 11.66 -0.58
CA ALA A 167 -1.72 11.99 -1.70
C ALA A 167 -2.52 11.93 -3.03
N ARG A 168 -3.28 13.00 -3.31
CA ARG A 168 -4.20 13.10 -4.45
C ARG A 168 -3.42 13.04 -5.77
N GLY A 169 -3.95 12.30 -6.74
CA GLY A 169 -3.35 12.18 -8.07
C GLY A 169 -2.06 11.34 -8.15
N LYS A 170 -1.54 10.86 -7.01
CA LYS A 170 -0.33 10.03 -6.92
C LYS A 170 -0.70 8.57 -6.68
N ASN A 171 -0.05 7.64 -7.35
CA ASN A 171 -0.11 6.23 -6.99
C ASN A 171 0.69 6.01 -5.71
N VAL A 172 0.22 5.15 -4.82
CA VAL A 172 0.98 4.74 -3.63
C VAL A 172 0.99 3.23 -3.58
N VAL A 173 2.18 2.67 -3.61
CA VAL A 173 2.41 1.23 -3.59
C VAL A 173 3.04 0.88 -2.26
N PHE A 174 2.45 -0.07 -1.55
CA PHE A 174 3.02 -0.67 -0.35
C PHE A 174 3.46 -2.08 -0.65
N VAL A 175 4.61 -2.49 -0.13
CA VAL A 175 5.07 -3.87 -0.21
C VAL A 175 5.01 -4.50 1.18
N ALA A 176 4.50 -5.72 1.28
CA ALA A 176 4.58 -6.51 2.52
C ALA A 176 4.92 -7.96 2.22
N ILE A 177 5.61 -8.60 3.16
CA ILE A 177 5.82 -10.05 3.13
C ILE A 177 4.48 -10.73 3.46
N LEU A 178 4.21 -11.86 2.82
CA LEU A 178 3.04 -12.70 3.09
C LEU A 178 3.49 -14.02 3.73
N ASP A 179 3.02 -14.29 4.94
CA ASP A 179 3.24 -15.54 5.65
C ASP A 179 2.14 -16.54 5.31
N CYS A 180 2.49 -17.83 5.25
CA CYS A 180 1.54 -18.94 5.24
C CYS A 180 1.52 -19.57 6.64
N LYS A 181 0.40 -19.44 7.34
CA LYS A 181 0.15 -20.07 8.64
C LYS A 181 -0.84 -21.21 8.48
N THR A 182 -0.89 -22.08 9.47
CA THR A 182 -1.92 -23.12 9.58
C THR A 182 -2.87 -22.72 10.69
N ASP A 183 -4.18 -22.71 10.41
CA ASP A 183 -5.19 -22.48 11.44
C ASP A 183 -5.42 -23.74 12.30
N ASP A 184 -6.28 -23.61 13.31
CA ASP A 184 -6.62 -24.71 14.23
C ASP A 184 -7.30 -25.91 13.54
N PHE A 185 -7.74 -25.74 12.29
CA PHE A 185 -8.37 -26.76 11.46
C PHE A 185 -7.43 -27.36 10.40
N GLY A 186 -6.14 -27.03 10.45
CA GLY A 186 -5.15 -27.53 9.49
C GLY A 186 -5.18 -26.85 8.13
N ARG A 187 -5.94 -25.76 7.97
CA ARG A 187 -6.06 -25.02 6.71
C ARG A 187 -4.95 -23.97 6.61
N LYS A 188 -4.43 -23.78 5.40
CA LYS A 188 -3.48 -22.72 5.12
C LYS A 188 -4.20 -21.38 5.11
N VAL A 189 -3.68 -20.43 5.90
CA VAL A 189 -4.14 -19.05 5.97
C VAL A 189 -2.97 -18.14 5.63
N PHE A 190 -3.17 -17.26 4.67
CA PHE A 190 -2.16 -16.31 4.24
C PHE A 190 -2.40 -14.96 4.91
N VAL A 191 -1.38 -14.44 5.60
CA VAL A 191 -1.48 -13.17 6.34
C VAL A 191 -0.27 -12.28 6.08
N PRO A 192 -0.45 -10.96 5.86
CA PRO A 192 0.67 -10.04 5.79
C PRO A 192 1.52 -10.10 7.06
N GLN A 193 2.83 -10.17 6.91
CA GLN A 193 3.78 -10.11 8.01
C GLN A 193 3.91 -8.65 8.46
N ILE A 194 3.07 -8.25 9.40
CA ILE A 194 3.04 -6.92 10.01
C ILE A 194 2.97 -7.11 11.52
N GLU A 195 3.73 -6.30 12.27
CA GLU A 195 3.66 -6.31 13.72
C GLU A 195 2.24 -5.92 14.19
N GLY A 196 1.65 -6.73 15.08
CA GLY A 196 0.25 -6.57 15.52
C GLY A 196 -0.79 -6.93 14.46
N SER A 197 -2.06 -7.05 14.87
CA SER A 197 -3.15 -7.48 13.98
C SER A 197 -3.92 -6.33 13.32
N ALA A 198 -4.02 -5.18 14.00
CA ALA A 198 -4.90 -4.08 13.60
C ALA A 198 -4.60 -3.56 12.19
N THR A 199 -3.32 -3.32 11.89
CA THR A 199 -2.87 -2.81 10.59
C THR A 199 -3.22 -3.78 9.46
N ALA A 200 -2.88 -5.06 9.60
CA ALA A 200 -3.16 -6.07 8.57
C ALA A 200 -4.66 -6.24 8.31
N LEU A 201 -5.49 -6.19 9.36
CA LEU A 201 -6.95 -6.28 9.25
C LEU A 201 -7.58 -5.07 8.56
N GLN A 202 -7.06 -3.86 8.80
CA GLN A 202 -7.60 -2.64 8.23
C GLN A 202 -7.03 -2.29 6.85
N LEU A 203 -5.87 -2.85 6.50
CA LEU A 203 -5.17 -2.56 5.24
C LEU A 203 -6.06 -2.72 4.00
N PRO A 204 -6.92 -3.75 3.85
CA PRO A 204 -7.84 -3.84 2.72
C PRO A 204 -8.90 -2.72 2.68
N GLY A 205 -9.21 -2.09 3.81
CA GLY A 205 -10.06 -0.89 3.84
C GLY A 205 -9.32 0.37 3.39
N ILE A 206 -8.00 0.41 3.58
CA ILE A 206 -7.14 1.57 3.33
C ILE A 206 -6.77 1.71 1.85
N VAL A 207 -6.37 0.61 1.20
CA VAL A 207 -5.92 0.65 -0.20
C VAL A 207 -7.09 0.47 -1.17
N ASP A 208 -6.91 0.79 -2.44
CA ASP A 208 -7.87 0.42 -3.50
C ASP A 208 -7.69 -1.06 -3.86
N GLU A 209 -6.44 -1.47 -4.07
CA GLU A 209 -6.06 -2.78 -4.58
C GLU A 209 -5.22 -3.55 -3.54
N VAL A 210 -5.55 -4.83 -3.34
CA VAL A 210 -4.70 -5.80 -2.64
C VAL A 210 -4.34 -6.86 -3.67
N VAL A 211 -3.05 -6.97 -4.00
CA VAL A 211 -2.57 -7.95 -4.97
C VAL A 211 -1.55 -8.86 -4.34
N THR A 212 -1.68 -10.17 -4.58
CA THR A 212 -0.69 -11.15 -4.13
C THR A 212 0.15 -11.62 -5.31
N LEU A 213 1.46 -11.34 -5.29
CA LEU A 213 2.43 -11.91 -6.19
C LEU A 213 2.75 -13.35 -5.76
N ALA A 214 2.35 -14.32 -6.58
CA ALA A 214 2.49 -15.73 -6.30
C ALA A 214 3.06 -16.51 -7.49
N GLU A 215 3.61 -17.68 -7.21
CA GLU A 215 3.89 -18.70 -8.21
C GLU A 215 2.59 -19.47 -8.51
N ILE A 216 2.20 -19.49 -9.79
CA ILE A 216 1.03 -20.18 -10.31
C ILE A 216 1.51 -21.35 -11.15
N LYS A 217 0.89 -22.52 -10.93
CA LYS A 217 1.08 -23.71 -11.75
C LYS A 217 0.13 -23.66 -12.94
N ALA A 218 0.67 -23.77 -14.14
CA ALA A 218 -0.09 -23.91 -15.37
C ALA A 218 -0.50 -25.38 -15.60
N ASP A 219 -1.46 -25.59 -16.49
CA ASP A 219 -2.00 -26.92 -16.80
C ASP A 219 -0.97 -27.83 -17.50
N ASP A 220 0.04 -27.24 -18.14
CA ASP A 220 1.15 -27.95 -18.77
C ASP A 220 2.24 -28.39 -17.76
N GLY A 221 2.03 -28.11 -16.47
CA GLY A 221 2.97 -28.41 -15.39
C GLY A 221 4.08 -27.37 -15.20
N SER A 222 4.15 -26.33 -16.03
CA SER A 222 5.07 -25.21 -15.83
C SER A 222 4.60 -24.30 -14.69
N SER A 223 5.52 -23.53 -14.12
CA SER A 223 5.24 -22.52 -13.12
C SER A 223 5.62 -21.13 -13.64
N TYR A 224 4.77 -20.15 -13.37
CA TYR A 224 5.05 -18.75 -13.66
C TYR A 224 4.61 -17.85 -12.51
N ARG A 225 5.09 -16.61 -12.48
CA ARG A 225 4.67 -15.63 -11.48
C ARG A 225 3.51 -14.80 -12.02
N ALA A 226 2.52 -14.54 -11.18
CA ALA A 226 1.40 -13.68 -11.51
C ALA A 226 0.92 -12.91 -10.27
N PHE A 227 0.22 -11.81 -10.49
CA PHE A 227 -0.58 -11.17 -9.47
C PHE A 227 -1.95 -11.84 -9.40
N VAL A 228 -2.34 -12.27 -8.20
CA VAL A 228 -3.71 -12.64 -7.86
C VAL A 228 -4.42 -11.40 -7.34
N THR A 229 -5.50 -11.00 -8.01
CA THR A 229 -6.11 -9.66 -7.83
C THR A 229 -7.53 -9.70 -7.27
N GLN A 230 -8.25 -10.83 -7.43
CA GLN A 230 -9.65 -10.94 -7.06
C GLN A 230 -9.84 -11.61 -5.69
N THR A 231 -10.75 -11.06 -4.88
CA THR A 231 -11.09 -11.57 -3.53
C THR A 231 -11.52 -13.03 -3.55
N ILE A 232 -12.34 -13.41 -4.54
CA ILE A 232 -12.72 -14.80 -4.77
C ILE A 232 -11.71 -15.39 -5.74
N ASN A 233 -10.76 -16.15 -5.20
CA ASN A 233 -9.72 -16.82 -5.99
C ASN A 233 -9.50 -18.27 -5.49
N PRO A 234 -9.05 -19.19 -6.37
CA PRO A 234 -8.86 -20.59 -6.01
C PRO A 234 -7.64 -20.84 -5.12
N TYR A 235 -6.78 -19.83 -4.94
CA TYR A 235 -5.49 -19.96 -4.25
C TYR A 235 -5.55 -19.59 -2.77
N SER A 236 -6.69 -19.08 -2.30
CA SER A 236 -6.88 -18.56 -0.93
C SER A 236 -5.96 -17.40 -0.57
N PHE A 237 -5.37 -16.72 -1.55
CA PHE A 237 -4.53 -15.56 -1.30
C PHE A 237 -5.38 -14.33 -0.99
N PRO A 238 -4.92 -13.45 -0.07
CA PRO A 238 -5.55 -12.15 0.14
C PRO A 238 -5.43 -11.32 -1.13
N ALA A 239 -6.56 -10.94 -1.69
CA ALA A 239 -6.63 -10.13 -2.88
C ALA A 239 -7.92 -9.30 -2.87
N LYS A 240 -7.91 -8.20 -3.61
CA LYS A 240 -9.05 -7.29 -3.73
C LYS A 240 -8.83 -6.36 -4.91
N ASP A 241 -9.82 -6.32 -5.81
CA ASP A 241 -9.91 -5.32 -6.87
C ASP A 241 -11.10 -4.39 -6.61
N ARG A 242 -10.82 -3.11 -6.38
CA ARG A 242 -11.86 -2.07 -6.23
C ARG A 242 -12.16 -1.37 -7.55
N SER A 243 -11.21 -1.40 -8.49
CA SER A 243 -11.39 -0.85 -9.83
C SER A 243 -12.44 -1.64 -10.64
N GLY A 244 -12.56 -2.95 -10.38
CA GLY A 244 -13.44 -3.87 -11.11
C GLY A 244 -12.98 -4.11 -12.55
N ARG A 245 -11.68 -3.98 -12.80
CA ARG A 245 -11.07 -3.99 -14.13
C ARG A 245 -10.02 -5.08 -14.28
N LEU A 246 -9.60 -5.70 -13.19
CA LEU A 246 -8.52 -6.68 -13.20
C LEU A 246 -9.05 -8.10 -13.42
N ASP A 247 -8.32 -8.86 -14.22
CA ASP A 247 -8.54 -10.29 -14.37
C ASP A 247 -8.02 -11.02 -13.13
N LEU A 248 -8.53 -12.23 -12.86
CA LEU A 248 -8.15 -13.04 -11.69
C LEU A 248 -6.62 -13.14 -11.52
N LEU A 249 -5.92 -13.32 -12.65
CA LEU A 249 -4.49 -13.36 -12.76
C LEU A 249 -4.03 -12.25 -13.71
N GLU A 250 -3.12 -11.40 -13.24
CA GLU A 250 -2.43 -10.41 -14.06
C GLU A 250 -0.94 -10.76 -14.17
N PRO A 251 -0.28 -10.43 -15.28
CA PRO A 251 1.18 -10.50 -15.36
C PRO A 251 1.83 -9.68 -14.23
N PRO A 252 3.03 -10.07 -13.76
CA PRO A 252 3.75 -9.38 -12.69
C PRO A 252 4.43 -8.11 -13.23
N ASP A 253 3.62 -7.19 -13.75
CA ASP A 253 3.96 -5.87 -14.27
C ASP A 253 3.09 -4.83 -13.57
N LEU A 254 3.67 -4.15 -12.59
CA LEU A 254 2.95 -3.18 -11.77
C LEU A 254 2.58 -1.91 -12.55
N GLY A 255 3.40 -1.49 -13.51
CA GLY A 255 3.07 -0.35 -14.38
C GLY A 255 1.81 -0.60 -15.19
N ALA A 256 1.73 -1.77 -15.84
CA ALA A 256 0.55 -2.20 -16.59
C ALA A 256 -0.68 -2.38 -15.69
N LEU A 257 -0.50 -2.98 -14.51
CA LEU A 257 -1.55 -3.14 -13.51
C LEU A 257 -2.17 -1.79 -13.11
N ILE A 258 -1.34 -0.80 -12.75
CA ILE A 258 -1.77 0.55 -12.38
C ILE A 258 -2.54 1.21 -13.54
N ALA A 259 -2.03 1.09 -14.76
CA ALA A 259 -2.68 1.64 -15.95
C ALA A 259 -4.06 1.00 -16.21
N LYS A 260 -4.19 -0.31 -16.00
CA LYS A 260 -5.47 -1.04 -16.12
C LYS A 260 -6.46 -0.58 -15.05
N CYS A 261 -6.05 -0.48 -13.78
CA CYS A 261 -6.88 0.08 -12.70
C CYS A 261 -7.35 1.52 -13.01
N ALA A 262 -6.46 2.36 -13.52
CA ALA A 262 -6.77 3.75 -13.90
C ALA A 262 -7.69 3.83 -15.13
N GLY A 263 -7.78 2.77 -15.94
CA GLY A 263 -8.61 2.71 -17.16
C GLY A 263 -7.95 3.39 -18.34
N THR A 264 -6.64 3.54 -18.27
CA THR A 264 -5.78 4.02 -19.36
C THR A 264 -5.12 2.86 -20.10
N GLY A 265 -5.25 1.63 -19.60
CA GLY A 265 -4.84 0.40 -20.28
C GLY A 265 -5.83 -0.04 -21.36
N THR A 266 -5.33 -0.76 -22.38
CA THR A 266 -6.15 -1.38 -23.42
C THR A 266 -7.14 -2.37 -22.77
N PRO A 267 -8.46 -2.28 -23.03
CA PRO A 267 -9.41 -3.22 -22.46
C PRO A 267 -9.09 -4.65 -22.91
N ALA A 268 -9.02 -5.58 -21.95
CA ALA A 268 -8.97 -7.00 -22.25
C ALA A 268 -10.31 -7.39 -22.92
N GLN A 269 -10.24 -7.90 -24.16
CA GLN A 269 -11.41 -8.44 -24.85
C GLN A 269 -11.92 -9.66 -24.07
N HIS A 270 -12.98 -9.48 -23.30
CA HIS A 270 -13.68 -10.60 -22.67
C HIS A 270 -14.46 -11.37 -23.76
N PRO A 271 -14.34 -12.71 -23.85
CA PRO A 271 -15.30 -13.51 -24.60
C PRO A 271 -16.67 -13.35 -23.94
N GLN A 272 -17.64 -12.82 -24.68
CA GLN A 272 -19.01 -12.73 -24.21
C GLN A 272 -19.53 -14.14 -23.89
N THR A 273 -19.99 -14.36 -22.66
CA THR A 273 -20.72 -15.57 -22.29
C THR A 273 -22.00 -15.64 -23.14
N PRO A 274 -22.27 -16.73 -23.89
CA PRO A 274 -23.47 -16.80 -24.70
C PRO A 274 -24.70 -16.83 -23.78
N THR A 275 -25.56 -15.83 -23.95
CA THR A 275 -26.89 -15.76 -23.33
C THR A 275 -27.68 -16.98 -23.77
N LEU A 276 -27.98 -17.89 -22.83
CA LEU A 276 -28.95 -18.95 -23.05
C LEU A 276 -30.34 -18.31 -23.20
N THR A 277 -30.81 -18.23 -24.44
CA THR A 277 -32.21 -17.94 -24.74
C THR A 277 -33.04 -19.16 -24.37
N ASP A 278 -33.88 -19.00 -23.33
CA ASP A 278 -34.95 -19.93 -23.00
C ASP A 278 -35.82 -20.16 -24.24
N SER A 279 -35.86 -21.41 -24.69
CA SER A 279 -36.80 -21.87 -25.70
C SER A 279 -38.10 -22.25 -25.00
N LYS A 280 -39.17 -21.58 -25.43
CA LYS A 280 -40.56 -21.81 -25.03
C LYS A 280 -40.98 -23.27 -25.28
N GLU A 281 -41.72 -23.84 -24.35
CA GLU A 281 -42.81 -24.78 -24.62
C GLU A 281 -44.15 -24.03 -24.56
#